data_AF-A0A940AH31-F1
#
_entry.id   AF-A0A940AH31-F1
#
_cell.length_a   1.000
_cell.length_b   1.000
_cell.length_c   1.000
_cell.angle_alpha   90.00
_cell.angle_beta   90.00
_cell.angle_gamma   90.00
#
_symmetry.space_group_name_H-M   'P 1'
#
loop_
_entity.id
_entity.type
_entity.pdbx_description
1 polymer ?
#
loop_
_entity_poly.entity_id
_entity_poly.type
_entity_poly.pdbx_seq_one_letter_code
_entity_poly.pdbx_strand_id
1 'polypeptide(L)'
;TGGADWIIADTLGFEPIRQDIWQLIQVPLREQIADPSNMGPVFNGLASSGYGMQMYHDSRPASGSEHMYSHVWEMEGLTCNGEDVSHGFKVGIGTLTSTLLFEYVVHHDFDSLQERMKKPLTAEERRREIADLLVKNCYGASPAETAMKKYLTPEQTLERRRLIASKWTELQRRLRQQIIPFEELRAMLKKAGCPVSPAEIGLAREQYFHAVPTAQLIRVRYTVLDLLYECGLLADACKSLEKMW
;
A
#
# COMPACT_ATOMS: atom_id res chain seq x y z
N THR A 1 0.40 -6.56 4.77
CA THR A 1 -0.43 -5.99 3.68
C THR A 1 0.13 -6.24 2.29
N GLY A 2 1.44 -6.39 2.08
CA GLY A 2 2.01 -6.71 0.74
C GLY A 2 1.36 -7.88 -0.01
N GLY A 3 0.98 -8.97 0.68
CA GLY A 3 0.22 -10.06 0.06
C GLY A 3 -1.16 -9.65 -0.46
N ALA A 4 -1.82 -8.69 0.18
CA ALA A 4 -3.11 -8.15 -0.27
C ALA A 4 -2.94 -7.28 -1.54
N ASP A 5 -1.84 -6.52 -1.66
CA ASP A 5 -1.51 -5.85 -2.92
C ASP A 5 -1.20 -6.84 -4.04
N TRP A 6 -0.52 -7.94 -3.73
CA TRP A 6 -0.27 -9.00 -4.72
C TRP A 6 -1.56 -9.66 -5.17
N ILE A 7 -2.52 -9.89 -4.28
CA ILE A 7 -3.88 -10.35 -4.63
C ILE A 7 -4.56 -9.41 -5.63
N ILE A 8 -4.45 -8.09 -5.44
CA ILE A 8 -5.03 -7.12 -6.38
C ILE A 8 -4.41 -7.30 -7.77
N ALA A 9 -3.08 -7.32 -7.84
CA ALA A 9 -2.38 -7.45 -9.12
C ALA A 9 -2.65 -8.80 -9.81
N ASP A 10 -2.70 -9.89 -9.06
CA ASP A 10 -3.01 -11.22 -9.55
C ASP A 10 -4.44 -11.29 -10.10
N THR A 11 -5.42 -10.78 -9.35
CA THR A 11 -6.83 -10.79 -9.74
C THR A 11 -7.09 -9.95 -11.01
N LEU A 12 -6.34 -8.87 -11.19
CA LEU A 12 -6.42 -8.00 -12.36
C LEU A 12 -5.48 -8.43 -13.52
N GLY A 13 -4.75 -9.53 -13.36
CA GLY A 13 -3.90 -10.10 -14.40
C GLY A 13 -2.57 -9.37 -14.64
N PHE A 14 -2.12 -8.56 -13.71
CA PHE A 14 -0.84 -7.83 -13.82
C PHE A 14 0.37 -8.65 -13.39
N GLU A 15 0.23 -9.40 -12.30
CA GLU A 15 1.35 -10.11 -11.69
C GLU A 15 0.80 -11.32 -10.93
N PRO A 16 0.87 -12.54 -11.52
CA PRO A 16 0.27 -13.71 -10.92
C PRO A 16 0.98 -14.11 -9.62
N ILE A 17 0.22 -14.65 -8.66
CA ILE A 17 0.80 -15.18 -7.43
C ILE A 17 1.52 -16.49 -7.71
N ARG A 18 2.82 -16.53 -7.37
CA ARG A 18 3.61 -17.75 -7.30
C ARG A 18 3.25 -18.54 -6.04
N GLN A 19 2.59 -19.67 -6.23
CA GLN A 19 2.01 -20.45 -5.13
C GLN A 19 3.05 -20.98 -4.15
N ASP A 20 4.22 -21.42 -4.63
CA ASP A 20 5.32 -21.87 -3.78
C ASP A 20 5.79 -20.77 -2.80
N ILE A 21 5.89 -19.54 -3.27
CA ILE A 21 6.29 -18.38 -2.46
C ILE A 21 5.15 -17.90 -1.56
N TRP A 22 3.92 -17.96 -2.04
CA TRP A 22 2.74 -17.65 -1.23
C TRP A 22 2.63 -18.58 -0.02
N GLN A 23 2.84 -19.88 -0.22
CA GLN A 23 2.85 -20.89 0.84
C GLN A 23 4.01 -20.65 1.83
N LEU A 24 5.17 -20.21 1.34
CA LEU A 24 6.33 -19.91 2.19
C LEU A 24 6.12 -18.69 3.10
N ILE A 25 5.48 -17.63 2.60
CA ILE A 25 5.41 -16.34 3.31
C ILE A 25 4.01 -16.05 3.86
N GLN A 26 2.98 -16.09 3.02
CA GLN A 26 1.68 -15.52 3.36
C GLN A 26 0.82 -16.47 4.20
N VAL A 27 0.93 -17.78 3.99
CA VAL A 27 0.18 -18.79 4.75
C VAL A 27 0.60 -18.85 6.23
N PRO A 28 1.90 -18.95 6.60
CA PRO A 28 2.29 -19.02 8.00
C PRO A 28 2.26 -17.65 8.72
N LEU A 29 2.07 -16.55 7.98
CA LEU A 29 2.21 -15.18 8.49
C LEU A 29 1.42 -14.95 9.79
N ARG A 30 0.12 -15.32 9.81
CA ARG A 30 -0.75 -15.06 10.98
C ARG A 30 -0.27 -15.77 12.23
N GLU A 31 0.23 -17.00 12.11
CA GLU A 31 0.80 -17.76 13.22
C GLU A 31 2.13 -17.13 13.68
N GLN A 32 2.98 -16.74 12.72
CA GLN A 32 4.30 -16.17 12.99
C GLN A 32 4.26 -14.84 13.75
N ILE A 33 3.16 -14.09 13.64
CA ILE A 33 2.97 -12.79 14.30
C ILE A 33 1.94 -12.82 15.44
N ALA A 34 1.43 -14.01 15.81
CA ALA A 34 0.33 -14.14 16.77
C ALA A 34 0.72 -13.73 18.20
N ASP A 35 1.97 -14.00 18.60
CA ASP A 35 2.48 -13.68 19.93
C ASP A 35 3.72 -12.79 19.83
N PRO A 36 3.61 -11.48 20.13
CA PRO A 36 4.74 -10.57 20.04
C PRO A 36 5.81 -10.80 21.13
N SER A 37 5.53 -11.61 22.15
CA SER A 37 6.53 -11.98 23.16
C SER A 37 7.44 -13.12 22.71
N ASN A 38 7.06 -13.83 21.64
CA ASN A 38 7.81 -14.96 21.10
C ASN A 38 8.54 -14.57 19.81
N MET A 39 9.85 -14.31 19.94
CA MET A 39 10.68 -13.87 18.81
C MET A 39 11.02 -14.98 17.81
N GLY A 40 10.88 -16.27 18.18
CA GLY A 40 11.25 -17.39 17.32
C GLY A 40 10.42 -17.45 16.01
N PRO A 41 9.09 -17.46 16.08
CA PRO A 41 8.24 -17.41 14.90
C PRO A 41 8.44 -16.16 14.04
N VAL A 42 8.64 -14.99 14.68
CA VAL A 42 8.92 -13.73 13.97
C VAL A 42 10.24 -13.83 13.18
N PHE A 43 11.30 -14.35 13.81
CA PHE A 43 12.59 -14.58 13.15
C PHE A 43 12.44 -15.52 11.94
N ASN A 44 11.69 -16.62 12.09
CA ASN A 44 11.42 -17.55 10.99
C ASN A 44 10.64 -16.89 9.85
N GLY A 45 9.69 -16.00 10.17
CA GLY A 45 8.95 -15.22 9.17
C GLY A 45 9.84 -14.25 8.41
N LEU A 46 10.77 -13.57 9.10
CA LEU A 46 11.76 -12.70 8.46
C LEU A 46 12.69 -13.48 7.53
N ALA A 47 13.22 -14.63 7.99
CA ALA A 47 14.06 -15.50 7.17
C ALA A 47 13.31 -16.01 5.93
N SER A 48 12.07 -16.50 6.11
CA SER A 48 11.20 -16.97 5.03
C SER A 48 10.91 -15.87 4.01
N SER A 49 10.70 -14.64 4.47
CA SER A 49 10.52 -13.48 3.59
C SER A 49 11.78 -13.19 2.75
N GLY A 50 12.97 -13.28 3.35
CA GLY A 50 14.24 -13.15 2.65
C GLY A 50 14.43 -14.22 1.57
N TYR A 51 14.20 -15.49 1.91
CA TYR A 51 14.26 -16.59 0.95
C TYR A 51 13.24 -16.44 -0.18
N GLY A 52 12.00 -16.07 0.16
CA GLY A 52 10.95 -15.90 -0.84
C GLY A 52 11.22 -14.74 -1.79
N MET A 53 11.77 -13.61 -1.32
CA MET A 53 12.23 -12.54 -2.22
C MET A 53 13.36 -12.99 -3.13
N GLN A 54 14.33 -13.77 -2.61
CA GLN A 54 15.41 -14.33 -3.41
C GLN A 54 14.89 -15.29 -4.48
N MET A 55 13.90 -16.13 -4.15
CA MET A 55 13.24 -17.05 -5.09
C MET A 55 12.38 -16.33 -6.13
N TYR A 56 11.81 -15.17 -5.78
CA TYR A 56 10.99 -14.36 -6.68
C TYR A 56 11.82 -13.43 -7.58
N HIS A 57 13.05 -13.10 -7.16
CA HIS A 57 13.92 -12.09 -7.78
C HIS A 57 13.35 -10.65 -7.76
N ASP A 58 12.43 -10.38 -6.84
CA ASP A 58 11.88 -9.05 -6.58
C ASP A 58 11.24 -9.02 -5.18
N SER A 59 11.07 -7.83 -4.59
CA SER A 59 10.54 -7.70 -3.23
C SER A 59 9.03 -7.92 -3.10
N ARG A 60 8.30 -8.15 -4.21
CA ARG A 60 6.84 -8.28 -4.24
C ARG A 60 6.23 -9.15 -3.14
N PRO A 61 6.80 -10.31 -2.80
CA PRO A 61 6.18 -11.20 -1.82
C PRO A 61 6.14 -10.63 -0.39
N ALA A 62 6.99 -9.64 -0.08
CA ALA A 62 7.13 -9.04 1.24
C ALA A 62 6.86 -7.52 1.27
N SER A 63 6.66 -6.88 0.11
CA SER A 63 6.58 -5.42 -0.01
C SER A 63 5.43 -4.97 -0.91
N GLY A 64 4.58 -4.10 -0.40
CA GLY A 64 3.44 -3.49 -1.08
C GLY A 64 3.38 -1.98 -0.86
N SER A 65 2.17 -1.42 -0.79
CA SER A 65 1.95 0.01 -0.54
C SER A 65 2.56 0.45 0.80
N GLU A 66 2.56 -0.40 1.82
CA GLU A 66 3.11 -0.06 3.13
C GLU A 66 4.60 0.31 3.09
N HIS A 67 5.38 -0.37 2.24
CA HIS A 67 6.79 -0.07 2.04
C HIS A 67 6.99 1.18 1.18
N MET A 68 6.08 1.44 0.23
CA MET A 68 6.14 2.64 -0.60
C MET A 68 5.95 3.91 0.25
N TYR A 69 5.06 3.89 1.26
CA TYR A 69 4.98 4.99 2.22
C TYR A 69 6.30 5.16 3.00
N SER A 70 6.87 4.06 3.50
CA SER A 70 8.16 4.09 4.21
C SER A 70 9.26 4.73 3.37
N HIS A 71 9.35 4.36 2.09
CA HIS A 71 10.34 4.93 1.19
C HIS A 71 10.13 6.41 0.90
N VAL A 72 8.87 6.88 0.78
CA VAL A 72 8.60 8.32 0.69
C VAL A 72 9.15 9.03 1.94
N TRP A 73 8.81 8.55 3.13
CA TRP A 73 9.29 9.17 4.37
C TRP A 73 10.81 9.10 4.55
N GLU A 74 11.45 8.04 4.06
CA GLU A 74 12.92 7.93 4.01
C GLU A 74 13.55 8.96 3.07
N MET A 75 13.05 9.05 1.84
CA MET A 75 13.55 10.00 0.85
C MET A 75 13.31 11.45 1.28
N GLU A 76 12.25 11.71 2.04
CA GLU A 76 11.95 13.02 2.62
C GLU A 76 12.69 13.32 3.93
N GLY A 77 13.51 12.40 4.45
CA GLY A 77 14.33 12.62 5.63
C GLY A 77 13.53 12.69 6.94
N LEU A 78 12.52 11.83 7.10
CA LEU A 78 11.75 11.76 8.34
C LEU A 78 12.66 11.41 9.53
N THR A 79 12.69 12.33 10.50
CA THR A 79 13.37 12.17 11.78
C THR A 79 12.38 12.34 12.93
N CYS A 80 12.68 11.71 14.07
CA CYS A 80 11.95 11.87 15.32
C CYS A 80 12.97 12.06 16.44
N ASN A 81 12.84 13.13 17.23
CA ASN A 81 13.79 13.48 18.28
C ASN A 81 15.26 13.62 17.82
N GLY A 82 15.47 14.02 16.56
CA GLY A 82 16.80 14.20 15.98
C GLY A 82 17.44 12.93 15.43
N GLU A 83 16.75 11.79 15.46
CA GLU A 83 17.23 10.51 14.92
C GLU A 83 16.36 10.04 13.74
N ASP A 84 16.97 9.25 12.85
CA ASP A 84 16.26 8.60 11.75
C ASP A 84 15.25 7.59 12.30
N VAL A 85 14.01 7.66 11.79
CA VAL A 85 12.97 6.71 12.19
C VAL A 85 13.27 5.32 11.63
N SER A 86 13.19 4.29 12.47
CA SER A 86 13.31 2.89 12.07
C SER A 86 12.44 2.55 10.85
N HIS A 87 13.02 1.83 9.88
CA HIS A 87 12.30 1.31 8.71
C HIS A 87 11.06 0.51 9.12
N GLY A 88 11.20 -0.38 10.11
CA GLY A 88 10.08 -1.21 10.58
C GLY A 88 8.94 -0.38 11.18
N PHE A 89 9.23 0.73 11.86
CA PHE A 89 8.20 1.62 12.41
C PHE A 89 7.45 2.37 11.31
N LYS A 90 8.16 2.87 10.30
CA LYS A 90 7.55 3.45 9.10
C LYS A 90 6.67 2.42 8.38
N VAL A 91 7.17 1.22 8.11
CA VAL A 91 6.39 0.12 7.52
C VAL A 91 5.17 -0.23 8.39
N GLY A 92 5.29 -0.21 9.72
CA GLY A 92 4.17 -0.41 10.65
C GLY A 92 3.03 0.60 10.46
N ILE A 93 3.36 1.90 10.45
CA ILE A 93 2.37 2.95 10.14
C ILE A 93 1.80 2.77 8.73
N GLY A 94 2.66 2.49 7.74
CA GLY A 94 2.22 2.23 6.37
C GLY A 94 1.30 1.01 6.24
N THR A 95 1.45 0.00 7.10
CA THR A 95 0.61 -1.21 7.12
C THR A 95 -0.78 -0.86 7.66
N LEU A 96 -0.87 -0.06 8.72
CA LEU A 96 -2.14 0.47 9.23
C LEU A 96 -2.86 1.33 8.19
N THR A 97 -2.13 2.26 7.55
CA THR A 97 -2.64 3.08 6.43
C THR A 97 -3.18 2.22 5.30
N SER A 98 -2.40 1.24 4.83
CA SER A 98 -2.83 0.34 3.75
C SER A 98 -4.06 -0.47 4.14
N THR A 99 -4.14 -0.94 5.39
CA THR A 99 -5.29 -1.70 5.91
C THR A 99 -6.57 -0.90 5.85
N LEU A 100 -6.55 0.40 6.21
CA LEU A 100 -7.72 1.27 6.07
C LEU A 100 -8.18 1.42 4.61
N LEU A 101 -7.24 1.50 3.66
CA LEU A 101 -7.57 1.54 2.23
C LEU A 101 -8.13 0.20 1.72
N PHE A 102 -7.61 -0.94 2.19
CA PHE A 102 -8.20 -2.24 1.88
C PHE A 102 -9.60 -2.38 2.49
N GLU A 103 -9.81 -1.93 3.73
CA GLU A 103 -11.14 -1.90 4.35
C GLU A 103 -12.11 -1.01 3.57
N TYR A 104 -11.64 0.13 3.03
CA TYR A 104 -12.46 0.95 2.14
C TYR A 104 -12.93 0.14 0.92
N VAL A 105 -12.05 -0.59 0.23
CA VAL A 105 -12.41 -1.46 -0.90
C VAL A 105 -13.38 -2.59 -0.46
N VAL A 106 -13.09 -3.20 0.68
CA VAL A 106 -13.84 -4.35 1.23
C VAL A 106 -15.26 -3.97 1.68
N HIS A 107 -15.47 -2.75 2.17
CA HIS A 107 -16.76 -2.33 2.73
C HIS A 107 -17.66 -1.54 1.77
N HIS A 108 -17.21 -1.27 0.55
CA HIS A 108 -18.00 -0.53 -0.44
C HIS A 108 -18.27 -1.35 -1.70
N ASP A 109 -19.54 -1.40 -2.08
CA ASP A 109 -19.95 -1.94 -3.37
C ASP A 109 -19.53 -1.01 -4.49
N PHE A 110 -18.98 -1.55 -5.58
CA PHE A 110 -18.45 -0.76 -6.69
C PHE A 110 -19.48 0.22 -7.27
N ASP A 111 -20.73 -0.23 -7.41
CA ASP A 111 -21.81 0.60 -7.97
C ASP A 111 -22.15 1.81 -7.08
N SER A 112 -22.07 1.64 -5.75
CA SER A 112 -22.29 2.74 -4.80
C SER A 112 -21.18 3.80 -4.81
N LEU A 113 -20.06 3.53 -5.47
CA LEU A 113 -18.91 4.42 -5.57
C LEU A 113 -18.92 5.26 -6.85
N GLN A 114 -19.76 4.94 -7.84
CA GLN A 114 -19.72 5.56 -9.17
C GLN A 114 -19.82 7.09 -9.13
N GLU A 115 -20.70 7.64 -8.28
CA GLU A 115 -20.88 9.10 -8.13
C GLU A 115 -19.67 9.80 -7.47
N ARG A 116 -18.84 9.04 -6.73
CA ARG A 116 -17.63 9.54 -6.07
C ARG A 116 -16.39 9.46 -6.97
N MET A 117 -16.46 8.73 -8.08
CA MET A 117 -15.33 8.53 -8.98
C MET A 117 -15.00 9.82 -9.73
N LYS A 118 -13.76 10.29 -9.58
CA LYS A 118 -13.24 11.40 -10.40
C LYS A 118 -13.12 10.98 -11.87
N LYS A 119 -13.22 11.96 -12.77
CA LYS A 119 -12.95 11.75 -14.20
C LYS A 119 -11.48 11.40 -14.41
N PRO A 120 -11.14 10.55 -15.40
CA PRO A 120 -9.75 10.31 -15.77
C PRO A 120 -9.06 11.61 -16.19
N LEU A 121 -7.78 11.74 -15.82
CA LEU A 121 -6.96 12.89 -16.20
C LEU A 121 -6.39 12.69 -17.60
N THR A 122 -6.19 13.79 -18.31
CA THR A 122 -5.34 13.85 -19.51
C THR A 122 -3.86 13.71 -19.13
N ALA A 123 -3.01 13.41 -20.12
CA ALA A 123 -1.57 13.28 -19.91
C ALA A 123 -0.93 14.55 -19.35
N GLU A 124 -1.44 15.72 -19.76
CA GLU A 124 -0.96 17.02 -19.28
C GLU A 124 -1.37 17.26 -17.82
N GLU A 125 -2.62 17.00 -17.46
CA GLU A 125 -3.09 17.10 -16.08
C GLU A 125 -2.33 16.12 -15.17
N ARG A 126 -2.09 14.89 -15.64
CA ARG A 126 -1.30 13.91 -14.89
C ARG A 126 0.13 14.36 -14.68
N ARG A 127 0.78 14.97 -15.68
CA ARG A 127 2.14 15.51 -15.53
C ARG A 127 2.19 16.63 -14.49
N ARG A 128 1.18 17.50 -14.45
CA ARG A 128 1.09 18.56 -13.43
C ARG A 128 0.91 17.96 -12.03
N GLU A 129 -0.03 17.02 -11.87
CA GLU A 129 -0.24 16.31 -10.59
C GLU A 129 1.04 15.63 -10.09
N ILE A 130 1.79 14.97 -10.98
CA ILE A 130 3.07 14.34 -10.65
C ILE A 130 4.11 15.39 -10.23
N ALA A 131 4.21 16.52 -10.95
CA ALA A 131 5.15 17.59 -10.61
C ALA A 131 4.87 18.20 -9.23
N ASP A 132 3.59 18.39 -8.89
CA ASP A 132 3.17 18.94 -7.60
C ASP A 132 3.50 17.98 -6.44
N LEU A 133 3.24 16.68 -6.62
CA LEU A 133 3.54 15.65 -5.61
C LEU A 133 5.04 15.41 -5.43
N LEU A 134 5.81 15.54 -6.51
CA LEU A 134 7.25 15.30 -6.48
C LEU A 134 8.09 16.57 -6.24
N VAL A 135 7.46 17.67 -5.82
CA VAL A 135 8.10 19.01 -5.66
C VAL A 135 9.37 19.00 -4.79
N LYS A 136 9.49 18.06 -3.85
CA LYS A 136 10.67 17.92 -2.98
C LYS A 136 11.92 17.41 -3.70
N ASN A 137 11.80 16.87 -4.92
CA ASN A 137 12.90 16.42 -5.77
C ASN A 137 13.90 15.45 -5.10
N CYS A 138 13.45 14.64 -4.13
CA CYS A 138 14.28 13.70 -3.38
C CYS A 138 14.04 12.22 -3.77
N TYR A 139 13.31 11.96 -4.85
CA TYR A 139 12.77 10.63 -5.18
C TYR A 139 13.61 9.82 -6.19
N GLY A 140 14.91 10.12 -6.29
CA GLY A 140 15.84 9.47 -7.22
C GLY A 140 15.93 10.15 -8.60
N ALA A 141 16.54 9.46 -9.57
CA ALA A 141 16.98 10.06 -10.84
C ALA A 141 15.85 10.45 -11.80
N SER A 142 14.78 9.65 -11.89
CA SER A 142 13.65 9.89 -12.81
C SER A 142 12.29 9.49 -12.22
N PRO A 143 11.85 10.09 -11.10
CA PRO A 143 10.59 9.72 -10.46
C PRO A 143 9.37 10.10 -11.31
N ALA A 144 9.43 11.20 -12.07
CA ALA A 144 8.35 11.59 -12.98
C ALA A 144 8.18 10.61 -14.16
N GLU A 145 9.28 10.15 -14.74
CA GLU A 145 9.23 9.11 -15.80
C GLU A 145 8.70 7.79 -15.26
N THR A 146 9.14 7.41 -14.06
CA THR A 146 8.65 6.21 -13.35
C THR A 146 7.15 6.29 -13.10
N ALA A 147 6.67 7.43 -12.63
CA ALA A 147 5.25 7.68 -12.42
C ALA A 147 4.44 7.67 -13.73
N MET A 148 4.98 8.26 -14.80
CA MET A 148 4.32 8.29 -16.12
C MET A 148 4.22 6.92 -16.78
N LYS A 149 5.05 5.92 -16.41
CA LYS A 149 4.85 4.53 -16.85
C LYS A 149 3.51 3.93 -16.40
N LYS A 150 2.89 4.51 -15.36
CA LYS A 150 1.56 4.11 -14.86
C LYS A 150 0.41 4.88 -15.50
N TYR A 151 0.68 5.87 -16.35
CA TYR A 151 -0.38 6.66 -16.96
C TYR A 151 -1.21 5.82 -17.95
N LEU A 152 -2.53 5.92 -17.80
CA LEU A 152 -3.52 5.39 -18.74
C LEU A 152 -4.24 6.58 -19.38
N THR A 153 -4.54 6.50 -20.68
CA THR A 153 -5.43 7.49 -21.30
C THR A 153 -6.83 7.45 -20.66
N PRO A 154 -7.66 8.47 -20.84
CA PRO A 154 -9.04 8.44 -20.36
C PRO A 154 -9.81 7.19 -20.80
N GLU A 155 -9.66 6.78 -22.05
CA GLU A 155 -10.30 5.59 -22.61
C GLU A 155 -9.78 4.32 -21.93
N GLN A 156 -8.46 4.18 -21.80
CA GLN A 156 -7.83 3.04 -21.10
C GLN A 156 -8.23 2.98 -19.63
N THR A 157 -8.41 4.13 -18.97
CA THR A 157 -8.88 4.21 -17.59
C THR A 157 -10.33 3.71 -17.48
N LEU A 158 -11.19 4.02 -18.44
CA LEU A 158 -12.56 3.50 -18.47
C LEU A 158 -12.59 1.99 -18.70
N GLU A 159 -11.76 1.45 -19.61
CA GLU A 159 -11.62 -0.01 -19.78
C GLU A 159 -11.13 -0.68 -18.49
N ARG A 160 -10.13 -0.07 -17.84
CA ARG A 160 -9.60 -0.52 -16.56
C ARG A 160 -10.68 -0.57 -15.48
N ARG A 161 -11.53 0.45 -15.39
CA ARG A 161 -12.66 0.47 -14.44
C ARG A 161 -13.66 -0.66 -14.72
N ARG A 162 -13.95 -0.98 -15.98
CA ARG A 162 -14.83 -2.12 -16.32
C ARG A 162 -14.22 -3.46 -15.89
N LEU A 163 -12.91 -3.65 -16.10
CA LEU A 163 -12.20 -4.83 -15.60
C LEU A 163 -12.29 -4.91 -14.07
N ILE A 164 -11.98 -3.83 -13.37
CA ILE A 164 -12.06 -3.76 -11.91
C ILE A 164 -13.47 -4.08 -11.42
N ALA A 165 -14.51 -3.49 -12.04
CA ALA A 165 -15.91 -3.75 -11.71
C ALA A 165 -16.24 -5.26 -11.84
N SER A 166 -15.84 -5.88 -12.95
CA SER A 166 -16.08 -7.32 -13.18
C SER A 166 -15.38 -8.24 -12.17
N LYS A 167 -14.30 -7.76 -11.55
CA LYS A 167 -13.48 -8.49 -10.58
C LYS A 167 -13.73 -8.07 -9.13
N TRP A 168 -14.59 -7.08 -8.88
CA TRP A 168 -14.73 -6.45 -7.57
C TRP A 168 -15.13 -7.42 -6.47
N THR A 169 -16.14 -8.27 -6.73
CA THR A 169 -16.61 -9.27 -5.76
C THR A 169 -15.51 -10.28 -5.42
N GLU A 170 -14.71 -10.70 -6.40
CA GLU A 170 -13.56 -11.59 -6.21
C GLU A 170 -12.48 -10.91 -5.37
N LEU A 171 -12.12 -9.66 -5.71
CA LEU A 171 -11.18 -8.84 -4.96
C LEU A 171 -11.62 -8.73 -3.49
N GLN A 172 -12.84 -8.30 -3.23
CA GLN A 172 -13.36 -8.16 -1.87
C GLN A 172 -13.27 -9.47 -1.07
N ARG A 173 -13.66 -10.59 -1.69
CA ARG A 173 -13.59 -11.91 -1.03
C ARG A 173 -12.15 -12.27 -0.65
N ARG A 174 -11.20 -12.13 -1.58
CA ARG A 174 -9.78 -12.48 -1.35
C ARG A 174 -9.12 -11.52 -0.35
N LEU A 175 -9.43 -10.24 -0.43
CA LEU A 175 -8.92 -9.23 0.50
C LEU A 175 -9.42 -9.47 1.92
N ARG A 176 -10.72 -9.74 2.12
CA ARG A 176 -11.29 -10.08 3.44
C ARG A 176 -10.57 -11.27 4.11
N GLN A 177 -10.16 -12.26 3.32
CA GLN A 177 -9.44 -13.43 3.83
C GLN A 177 -7.98 -13.10 4.21
N GLN A 178 -7.36 -12.17 3.47
CA GLN A 178 -5.94 -11.86 3.65
C GLN A 178 -5.68 -10.84 4.76
N ILE A 179 -6.47 -9.77 4.86
CA ILE A 179 -6.17 -8.66 5.77
C ILE A 179 -6.55 -9.01 7.22
N ILE A 180 -5.81 -8.44 8.17
CA ILE A 180 -6.20 -8.34 9.58
C ILE A 180 -6.96 -7.01 9.71
N PRO A 181 -8.18 -6.97 10.30
CA PRO A 181 -8.93 -5.74 10.48
C PRO A 181 -8.12 -4.66 11.21
N PHE A 182 -8.38 -3.39 10.89
CA PHE A 182 -7.58 -2.27 11.36
C PHE A 182 -7.41 -2.24 12.88
N GLU A 183 -8.51 -2.35 13.64
CA GLU A 183 -8.47 -2.29 15.11
C GLU A 183 -7.70 -3.46 15.72
N GLU A 184 -7.81 -4.65 15.13
CA GLU A 184 -7.08 -5.85 15.56
C GLU A 184 -5.58 -5.68 15.27
N LEU A 185 -5.23 -5.26 14.05
CA LEU A 185 -3.84 -5.02 13.66
C LEU A 185 -3.19 -3.91 14.51
N ARG A 186 -3.93 -2.83 14.80
CA ARG A 186 -3.50 -1.74 15.67
C ARG A 186 -3.23 -2.25 17.09
N ALA A 187 -4.11 -3.08 17.63
CA ALA A 187 -3.92 -3.69 18.95
C ALA A 187 -2.69 -4.62 18.98
N MET A 188 -2.48 -5.41 17.93
CA MET A 188 -1.30 -6.30 17.80
C MET A 188 0.01 -5.50 17.79
N LEU A 189 0.10 -4.45 16.97
CA LEU A 189 1.29 -3.57 16.91
C LEU A 189 1.54 -2.87 18.25
N LYS A 190 0.48 -2.37 18.90
CA LYS A 190 0.60 -1.75 20.23
C LYS A 190 1.09 -2.75 21.28
N LYS A 191 0.59 -3.98 21.25
CA LYS A 191 1.05 -5.07 22.14
C LYS A 191 2.52 -5.42 21.91
N ALA A 192 3.01 -5.29 20.67
CA ALA A 192 4.41 -5.47 20.30
C ALA A 192 5.32 -4.28 20.65
N GLY A 193 4.77 -3.21 21.24
CA GLY A 193 5.53 -1.98 21.53
C GLY A 193 5.86 -1.14 20.30
N CYS A 194 5.18 -1.37 19.17
CA CYS A 194 5.34 -0.58 17.96
C CYS A 194 4.46 0.69 17.99
N PRO A 195 4.87 1.77 17.31
CA PRO A 195 4.03 2.96 17.14
C PRO A 195 2.79 2.62 16.31
N VAL A 196 1.67 3.24 16.65
CA VAL A 196 0.34 3.00 16.05
C VAL A 196 -0.37 4.27 15.59
N SER A 197 0.30 5.41 15.68
CA SER A 197 -0.12 6.69 15.13
C SER A 197 1.05 7.39 14.43
N PRO A 198 0.79 8.21 13.39
CA PRO A 198 1.87 8.94 12.70
C PRO A 198 2.66 9.85 13.65
N ALA A 199 2.00 10.47 14.62
CA ALA A 199 2.63 11.40 15.55
C ALA A 199 3.70 10.74 16.44
N GLU A 200 3.55 9.46 16.79
CA GLU A 200 4.54 8.72 17.58
C GLU A 200 5.88 8.51 16.86
N ILE A 201 5.92 8.67 15.53
CA ILE A 201 7.15 8.64 14.74
C ILE A 201 7.55 10.00 14.18
N GLY A 202 6.99 11.08 14.73
CA GLY A 202 7.30 12.45 14.30
C GLY A 202 6.71 12.87 12.97
N LEU A 203 5.76 12.10 12.39
CA LEU A 203 5.08 12.53 11.16
C LEU A 203 4.03 13.60 11.46
N ALA A 204 4.20 14.77 10.85
CA ALA A 204 3.14 15.76 10.78
C ALA A 204 2.00 15.27 9.88
N ARG A 205 0.80 15.81 10.13
CA ARG A 205 -0.41 15.45 9.40
C ARG A 205 -0.29 15.69 7.90
N GLU A 206 0.28 16.82 7.52
CA GLU A 206 0.48 17.20 6.13
C GLU A 206 1.47 16.25 5.45
N GLN A 207 2.56 15.87 6.12
CA GLN A 207 3.54 14.89 5.61
C GLN A 207 2.91 13.52 5.41
N TYR A 208 2.08 13.09 6.36
CA TYR A 208 1.36 11.83 6.28
C TYR A 208 0.42 11.78 5.07
N PHE A 209 -0.46 12.77 4.90
CA PHE A 209 -1.41 12.80 3.79
C PHE A 209 -0.75 13.07 2.44
N HIS A 210 0.36 13.82 2.41
CA HIS A 210 1.18 14.01 1.21
C HIS A 210 1.80 12.69 0.73
N ALA A 211 2.25 11.85 1.67
CA ALA A 211 2.92 10.60 1.33
C ALA A 211 1.99 9.58 0.65
N VAL A 212 0.67 9.64 0.87
CA VAL A 212 -0.26 8.65 0.33
C VAL A 212 -0.32 8.65 -1.21
N PRO A 213 -0.68 9.76 -1.88
CA PRO A 213 -0.63 9.82 -3.34
C PRO A 213 0.80 9.80 -3.88
N THR A 214 1.79 10.31 -3.14
CA THR A 214 3.20 10.29 -3.55
C THR A 214 3.75 8.86 -3.62
N ALA A 215 3.41 8.01 -2.65
CA ALA A 215 3.82 6.61 -2.63
C ALA A 215 3.34 5.86 -3.87
N GLN A 216 2.20 6.23 -4.46
CA GLN A 216 1.71 5.62 -5.71
C GLN A 216 2.67 5.86 -6.89
N LEU A 217 3.51 6.90 -6.85
CA LEU A 217 4.34 7.35 -7.96
C LEU A 217 5.76 6.73 -7.99
N ILE A 218 6.29 6.34 -6.84
CA ILE A 218 7.74 6.08 -6.70
C ILE A 218 8.21 4.72 -7.25
N ARG A 219 7.29 3.81 -7.61
CA ARG A 219 7.65 2.48 -8.14
C ARG A 219 6.58 1.94 -9.07
N VAL A 220 6.99 1.30 -10.18
CA VAL A 220 6.10 0.57 -11.11
C VAL A 220 5.69 -0.78 -10.48
N ARG A 221 4.84 -0.72 -9.47
CA ARG A 221 4.20 -1.87 -8.81
C ARG A 221 2.75 -1.54 -8.59
N TYR A 222 1.85 -2.47 -8.95
CA TYR A 222 0.41 -2.29 -8.78
C TYR A 222 -0.03 -2.65 -7.37
N THR A 223 -0.68 -1.71 -6.69
CA THR A 223 -1.11 -1.80 -5.29
C THR A 223 -2.53 -1.28 -5.13
N VAL A 224 -3.05 -1.27 -3.90
CA VAL A 224 -4.32 -0.63 -3.54
C VAL A 224 -4.33 0.85 -3.91
N LEU A 225 -3.18 1.52 -3.91
CA LEU A 225 -3.05 2.91 -4.34
C LEU A 225 -3.39 3.08 -5.82
N ASP A 226 -2.90 2.16 -6.66
CA ASP A 226 -3.17 2.17 -8.10
C ASP A 226 -4.63 1.81 -8.39
N LEU A 227 -5.17 0.80 -7.71
CA LEU A 227 -6.58 0.42 -7.79
C LEU A 227 -7.49 1.61 -7.51
N LEU A 228 -7.27 2.28 -6.37
CA LEU A 228 -8.08 3.43 -5.96
C LEU A 228 -7.84 4.65 -6.85
N TYR A 229 -6.62 4.87 -7.33
CA TYR A 229 -6.31 5.94 -8.26
C TYR A 229 -7.03 5.76 -9.59
N GLU A 230 -6.95 4.58 -10.21
CA GLU A 230 -7.58 4.28 -11.50
C GLU A 230 -9.11 4.30 -11.41
N CYS A 231 -9.69 3.90 -10.27
CA CYS A 231 -11.11 4.10 -9.98
C CYS A 231 -11.50 5.58 -9.78
N GLY A 232 -10.54 6.49 -9.60
CA GLY A 232 -10.82 7.88 -9.25
C GLY A 232 -11.31 8.07 -7.82
N LEU A 233 -10.99 7.14 -6.92
CA LEU A 233 -11.47 7.06 -5.54
C LEU A 233 -10.38 7.31 -4.50
N LEU A 234 -9.11 7.41 -4.87
CA LEU A 234 -8.00 7.56 -3.91
C LEU A 234 -8.22 8.72 -2.92
N ALA A 235 -8.63 9.89 -3.40
CA ALA A 235 -8.92 11.03 -2.53
C ALA A 235 -10.12 10.82 -1.61
N ASP A 236 -11.13 10.05 -2.04
CA ASP A 236 -12.28 9.71 -1.20
C ASP A 236 -11.88 8.68 -0.13
N ALA A 237 -11.13 7.66 -0.52
CA ALA A 237 -10.60 6.65 0.38
C ALA A 237 -9.66 7.24 1.44
N CYS A 238 -8.89 8.30 1.11
CA CYS A 238 -8.06 9.02 2.09
C CYS A 238 -8.85 9.58 3.28
N LYS A 239 -10.16 9.83 3.15
CA LYS A 239 -11.01 10.24 4.29
C LYS A 239 -11.05 9.19 5.40
N SER A 240 -10.90 7.90 5.06
CA SER A 240 -10.83 6.83 6.06
C SER A 240 -9.56 6.91 6.92
N LEU A 241 -8.50 7.56 6.42
CA LEU A 241 -7.21 7.69 7.10
C LEU A 241 -7.25 8.67 8.28
N GLU A 242 -8.35 9.42 8.43
CA GLU A 242 -8.61 10.23 9.63
C GLU A 242 -8.57 9.39 10.91
N LYS A 243 -8.88 8.08 10.84
CA LYS A 243 -8.78 7.15 11.97
C LYS A 243 -7.35 6.97 12.54
N MET A 244 -6.33 7.44 11.82
CA MET A 244 -4.94 7.42 12.29
C MET A 244 -4.64 8.56 13.28
N TRP A 245 -5.57 9.50 13.43
CA TRP A 245 -5.55 10.62 14.36
C TRP A 245 -6.57 10.40 15.48
#